data_AF-A0AAQ3LC65-F1
#
_entry.id   AF-A0AAQ3LC65-F1
#
_cell.length_a   1.000
_cell.length_b   1.000
_cell.length_c   1.000
_cell.angle_alpha   90.00
_cell.angle_beta   90.00
_cell.angle_gamma   90.00
#
_symmetry.space_group_name_H-M   'P 1'
#
loop_
_entity.id
_entity.type
_entity.pdbx_description
1 polymer ?
#
loop_
_entity_poly.entity_id
_entity_poly.type
_entity_poly.pdbx_seq_one_letter_code
_entity_poly.pdbx_strand_id
1 'polypeptide(L)'
;MQIAPPLILTHSEMVEVLTTLPEINKILSQVGAKIWPLDLSDTPERIRDLLSQAELNDEDTEALKTYFLLTRDRILESIREAGREPHVDNGGALETHMLPDDSHYPALWSAQARANYKGFDRFHIHRTDDGAGVDVVLQVLSGKGFVMRHLLPDNIVIACRIDCPSPAEGWIVTYSGDRPHVCSLNSADAGTKVLAQIIGPEKWSTEYVG
;
A
#
# COMPACT_ATOMS: atom_id res chain seq x y z
N MET A 1 19.17 18.62 -14.21
CA MET A 1 17.76 18.35 -13.88
C MET A 1 17.77 17.58 -12.58
N GLN A 2 17.25 18.14 -11.49
CA GLN A 2 17.27 17.48 -10.18
C GLN A 2 16.14 16.44 -10.17
N ILE A 3 16.51 15.17 -9.97
CA ILE A 3 15.53 14.07 -9.88
C ILE A 3 14.81 14.25 -8.54
N ALA A 4 13.47 14.26 -8.56
CA ALA A 4 12.69 14.31 -7.33
C ALA A 4 12.99 13.07 -6.46
N PRO A 5 13.05 13.20 -5.12
CA PRO A 5 13.32 12.06 -4.27
C PRO A 5 12.20 11.02 -4.37
N PRO A 6 12.52 9.72 -4.27
CA PRO A 6 11.56 8.63 -4.50
C PRO A 6 10.48 8.54 -3.41
N LEU A 7 10.72 9.13 -2.24
CA LEU A 7 9.74 9.27 -1.18
C LEU A 7 9.63 10.74 -0.80
N ILE A 8 8.40 11.23 -0.71
CA ILE A 8 8.10 12.60 -0.29
C ILE A 8 6.96 12.53 0.70
N LEU A 9 7.21 12.88 1.96
CA LEU A 9 6.16 13.07 2.96
C LEU A 9 5.91 14.55 3.19
N THR A 10 4.66 14.95 2.99
CA THR A 10 4.13 16.27 3.34
C THR A 10 3.16 16.15 4.50
N HIS A 11 3.07 17.21 5.29
CA HIS A 11 2.21 17.30 6.45
C HIS A 11 1.37 18.57 6.32
N SER A 12 0.06 18.47 6.52
CA SER A 12 -0.87 19.58 6.24
C SER A 12 -0.54 20.88 6.98
N GLU A 13 0.11 20.77 8.14
CA GLU A 13 0.48 21.91 8.99
C GLU A 13 1.98 22.26 8.99
N MET A 14 2.84 21.47 8.33
CA MET A 14 4.29 21.79 8.25
C MET A 14 4.64 22.36 6.88
N VAL A 15 5.60 23.29 6.88
CA VAL A 15 6.22 23.80 5.65
C VAL A 15 7.31 22.84 5.14
N GLU A 16 7.90 22.05 6.04
CA GLU A 16 8.99 21.15 5.73
C GLU A 16 8.52 19.85 5.06
N VAL A 17 9.25 19.44 4.04
CA VAL A 17 9.02 18.23 3.26
C VAL A 17 10.08 17.20 3.65
N LEU A 18 9.66 16.05 4.14
CA LEU A 18 10.58 14.97 4.49
C LEU A 18 10.82 14.08 3.27
N THR A 19 12.07 13.71 3.04
CA THR A 19 12.47 12.97 1.83
C THR A 19 13.37 11.77 2.10
N THR A 20 13.79 11.57 3.35
CA THR A 20 14.60 10.41 3.75
C THR A 20 13.73 9.35 4.43
N LEU A 21 14.00 8.07 4.13
CA LEU A 21 13.25 6.95 4.69
C LEU A 21 13.21 6.94 6.23
N PRO A 22 14.32 7.18 6.97
CA PRO A 22 14.29 7.19 8.43
C PRO A 22 13.38 8.28 9.02
N GLU A 23 13.38 9.49 8.44
CA GLU A 23 12.54 10.59 8.89
C GLU A 23 11.06 10.32 8.59
N ILE A 24 10.77 9.80 7.39
CA ILE A 24 9.42 9.40 6.98
C ILE A 24 8.88 8.32 7.92
N ASN A 25 9.65 7.26 8.17
CA ASN A 25 9.25 6.18 9.06
C ASN A 25 9.06 6.63 10.51
N LYS A 26 9.82 7.63 10.98
CA LYS A 26 9.61 8.22 12.31
C LYS A 26 8.24 8.87 12.45
N ILE A 27 7.71 9.49 11.38
CA ILE A 27 6.36 10.05 11.39
C ILE A 27 5.32 8.94 11.25
N LEU A 28 5.50 8.02 10.29
CA LEU A 28 4.58 6.91 10.04
C LEU A 28 4.41 5.99 11.25
N SER A 29 5.43 5.81 12.08
CA SER A 29 5.34 4.97 13.28
C SER A 29 4.28 5.45 14.28
N GLN A 30 3.92 6.73 14.27
CA GLN A 30 2.84 7.26 15.12
C GLN A 30 1.48 6.62 14.80
N VAL A 31 1.28 6.26 13.53
CA VAL A 31 0.08 5.55 13.07
C VAL A 31 0.32 4.05 12.89
N GLY A 32 1.48 3.53 13.31
CA GLY A 32 1.85 2.12 13.14
C GLY A 32 2.07 1.74 11.67
N ALA A 33 2.36 2.71 10.82
CA ALA A 33 2.74 2.47 9.43
C ALA A 33 4.28 2.46 9.29
N LYS A 34 4.78 1.74 8.29
CA LYS A 34 6.21 1.67 8.01
C LYS A 34 6.49 1.29 6.55
N ILE A 35 7.59 1.80 6.01
CA ILE A 35 8.06 1.60 4.64
C ILE A 35 9.45 0.97 4.66
N TRP A 36 9.72 0.06 3.73
CA TRP A 36 11.03 -0.55 3.47
C TRP A 36 11.33 -0.57 1.97
N PRO A 37 12.59 -0.48 1.56
CA PRO A 37 12.97 -0.76 0.18
C PRO A 37 12.65 -2.21 -0.18
N LEU A 38 12.23 -2.43 -1.42
CA LEU A 38 12.04 -3.75 -2.02
C LEU A 38 13.08 -3.93 -3.13
N ASP A 39 13.92 -4.95 -3.02
CA ASP A 39 14.87 -5.31 -4.06
C ASP A 39 14.20 -6.17 -5.13
N LEU A 40 14.27 -5.71 -6.38
CA LEU A 40 13.72 -6.39 -7.56
C LEU A 40 14.83 -6.78 -8.55
N SER A 41 16.12 -6.68 -8.19
CA SER A 41 17.24 -6.93 -9.11
C SER A 41 17.26 -8.36 -9.65
N ASP A 42 16.88 -9.32 -8.81
CA ASP A 42 16.92 -10.75 -9.12
C ASP A 42 15.62 -11.25 -9.77
N THR A 43 14.71 -10.32 -10.10
CA THR A 43 13.44 -10.63 -10.77
C THR A 43 13.70 -11.23 -12.16
N PRO A 44 13.13 -12.40 -12.49
CA PRO A 44 13.27 -13.02 -13.81
C PRO A 44 12.87 -12.06 -14.93
N GLU A 45 13.53 -12.18 -16.09
CA GLU A 45 13.28 -11.32 -17.26
C GLU A 45 11.79 -11.20 -17.60
N ARG A 46 11.08 -12.34 -17.67
CA ARG A 46 9.63 -12.37 -17.90
C ARG A 46 8.86 -11.47 -16.92
N ILE A 47 9.19 -11.48 -15.63
CA ILE A 47 8.48 -10.68 -14.63
C ILE A 47 8.87 -9.20 -14.74
N ARG A 48 10.14 -8.89 -15.05
CA ARG A 48 10.59 -7.51 -15.33
C ARG A 48 9.88 -6.92 -16.54
N ASP A 49 9.65 -7.72 -17.58
CA ASP A 49 8.89 -7.31 -18.75
C ASP A 49 7.46 -6.92 -18.35
N LEU A 50 6.76 -7.75 -17.55
CA LEU A 50 5.43 -7.41 -17.03
C LEU A 50 5.42 -6.12 -16.19
N LEU A 51 6.42 -5.94 -15.31
CA LEU A 51 6.53 -4.72 -14.50
C LEU A 51 6.63 -3.46 -15.35
N SER A 52 7.28 -3.55 -16.52
CA SER A 52 7.50 -2.44 -17.46
C SER A 52 6.29 -2.09 -18.35
N GLN A 53 5.31 -3.00 -18.47
CA GLN A 53 4.13 -2.77 -19.32
C GLN A 53 3.21 -1.71 -18.72
N ALA A 54 2.62 -0.84 -19.55
CA ALA A 54 1.65 0.15 -19.08
C ALA A 54 0.32 -0.47 -18.65
N GLU A 55 -0.09 -1.55 -19.31
CA GLU A 55 -1.33 -2.29 -19.07
C GLU A 55 -1.02 -3.78 -19.01
N LEU A 56 -1.78 -4.52 -18.19
CA LEU A 56 -1.69 -5.98 -18.07
C LEU A 56 -3.05 -6.58 -18.43
N ASN A 57 -3.04 -7.75 -19.06
CA ASN A 57 -4.24 -8.59 -19.14
C ASN A 57 -4.39 -9.41 -17.84
N ASP A 58 -5.46 -10.19 -17.72
CA ASP A 58 -5.76 -10.97 -16.53
C ASP A 58 -4.69 -12.04 -16.24
N GLU A 59 -4.17 -12.73 -17.27
CA GLU A 59 -3.13 -13.75 -17.10
C GLU A 59 -1.83 -13.14 -16.59
N ASP A 60 -1.42 -12.01 -17.16
CA ASP A 60 -0.21 -11.29 -16.74
C ASP A 60 -0.37 -10.68 -15.35
N THR A 61 -1.57 -10.20 -15.02
CA THR A 61 -1.92 -9.70 -13.67
C THR A 61 -1.79 -10.82 -12.64
N GLU A 62 -2.35 -12.00 -12.91
CA GLU A 62 -2.26 -13.15 -12.01
C GLU A 62 -0.84 -13.68 -11.88
N ALA A 63 -0.08 -13.75 -12.98
CA ALA A 63 1.32 -14.16 -12.96
C ALA A 63 2.18 -13.23 -12.10
N LEU A 64 2.01 -11.91 -12.26
CA LEU A 64 2.75 -10.91 -11.50
C LEU A 64 2.32 -10.90 -10.02
N LYS A 65 1.02 -10.97 -9.75
CA LYS A 65 0.46 -11.06 -8.39
C LYS A 65 1.04 -12.26 -7.66
N THR A 66 0.96 -13.44 -8.25
CA THR A 66 1.40 -14.71 -7.64
C THR A 66 2.90 -14.71 -7.35
N TYR A 67 3.72 -14.17 -8.26
CA TYR A 67 5.17 -14.10 -8.09
C TYR A 67 5.57 -13.28 -6.85
N PHE A 68 4.87 -12.18 -6.58
CA PHE A 68 5.18 -11.27 -5.48
C PHE A 68 4.41 -11.55 -4.18
N LEU A 69 3.61 -12.62 -4.08
CA LEU A 69 2.92 -12.92 -2.83
C LEU A 69 3.90 -13.21 -1.70
N LEU A 70 3.77 -12.43 -0.62
CA LEU A 70 4.45 -12.67 0.64
C LEU A 70 3.80 -13.83 1.39
N THR A 71 4.63 -14.61 2.07
CA THR A 71 4.17 -15.63 3.02
C THR A 71 3.56 -14.98 4.26
N ARG A 72 2.72 -15.74 4.98
CA ARG A 72 2.14 -15.31 6.27
C ARG A 72 3.22 -14.79 7.22
N ASP A 73 4.31 -15.54 7.38
CA ASP A 73 5.38 -15.19 8.31
C ASP A 73 6.00 -13.83 7.97
N ARG A 74 6.22 -13.55 6.67
CA ARG A 74 6.77 -12.25 6.25
C ARG A 74 5.78 -11.10 6.43
N ILE A 75 4.48 -11.35 6.25
CA ILE A 75 3.43 -10.36 6.54
C ILE A 75 3.41 -10.05 8.04
N LEU A 76 3.36 -11.07 8.89
CA LEU A 76 3.35 -10.92 10.36
C LEU A 76 4.64 -10.28 10.89
N GLU A 77 5.78 -10.57 10.29
CA GLU A 77 7.03 -9.88 10.58
C GLU A 77 6.95 -8.39 10.25
N SER A 78 6.42 -8.04 9.07
CA SER A 78 6.27 -6.63 8.67
C SER A 78 5.35 -5.86 9.62
N ILE A 79 4.24 -6.48 10.05
CA ILE A 79 3.30 -5.91 11.05
C ILE A 79 4.03 -5.64 12.37
N ARG A 80 4.76 -6.62 12.90
CA ARG A 80 5.52 -6.50 14.15
C ARG A 80 6.64 -5.46 14.06
N GLU A 81 7.36 -5.42 12.95
CA GLU A 81 8.41 -4.43 12.71
C GLU A 81 7.87 -2.98 12.62
N ALA A 82 6.57 -2.81 12.32
CA ALA A 82 5.87 -1.53 12.37
C ALA A 82 5.34 -1.18 13.77
N GLY A 83 5.63 -2.01 14.78
CA GLY A 83 5.23 -1.80 16.18
C GLY A 83 3.78 -2.18 16.46
N ARG A 84 3.18 -3.07 15.67
CA ARG A 84 1.80 -3.53 15.81
C ARG A 84 1.75 -5.03 16.10
N GLU A 85 0.67 -5.46 16.74
CA GLU A 85 0.24 -6.86 16.72
C GLU A 85 -0.83 -7.02 15.63
N PRO A 86 -0.97 -8.20 15.01
CA PRO A 86 -2.04 -8.42 14.04
C PRO A 86 -3.41 -8.30 14.70
N HIS A 87 -4.41 -7.82 13.96
CA HIS A 87 -5.78 -7.64 14.46
C HIS A 87 -6.50 -8.95 14.78
N VAL A 88 -6.10 -10.03 14.12
CA VAL A 88 -6.61 -11.38 14.35
C VAL A 88 -5.45 -12.30 14.68
N ASP A 89 -5.65 -13.22 15.61
CA ASP A 89 -4.64 -14.20 16.02
C ASP A 89 -4.00 -14.88 14.79
N ASN A 90 -2.67 -14.94 14.79
CA ASN A 90 -1.85 -15.45 13.69
C ASN A 90 -2.13 -14.77 12.33
N GLY A 91 -2.76 -13.59 12.31
CA GLY A 91 -3.09 -12.82 11.12
C GLY A 91 -4.39 -13.22 10.41
N GLY A 92 -5.18 -14.15 10.95
CA GLY A 92 -6.47 -14.54 10.35
C GLY A 92 -6.35 -15.13 8.93
N ALA A 93 -7.28 -14.81 8.04
CA ALA A 93 -7.30 -15.26 6.66
C ALA A 93 -6.27 -14.49 5.80
N LEU A 94 -5.61 -15.20 4.87
CA LEU A 94 -4.69 -14.60 3.88
C LEU A 94 -5.41 -14.15 2.60
N GLU A 95 -6.59 -14.71 2.38
CA GLU A 95 -7.52 -14.30 1.35
C GLU A 95 -8.72 -13.68 2.05
N THR A 96 -8.99 -12.41 1.76
CA THR A 96 -10.06 -11.66 2.43
C THR A 96 -10.95 -10.97 1.40
N HIS A 97 -12.13 -10.59 1.84
CA HIS A 97 -13.18 -10.09 0.98
C HIS A 97 -13.84 -8.83 1.55
N MET A 98 -13.83 -7.75 0.77
CA MET A 98 -14.42 -6.48 1.14
C MET A 98 -15.87 -6.40 0.65
N LEU A 99 -16.79 -6.14 1.57
CA LEU A 99 -18.21 -5.93 1.30
C LEU A 99 -18.58 -4.44 1.35
N PRO A 100 -19.59 -3.99 0.59
CA PRO A 100 -20.37 -4.73 -0.40
C PRO A 100 -19.75 -4.73 -1.82
N ASP A 101 -18.57 -4.12 -1.99
CA ASP A 101 -17.93 -3.88 -3.30
C ASP A 101 -17.34 -5.15 -3.96
N ASP A 102 -17.49 -6.31 -3.33
CA ASP A 102 -17.07 -7.63 -3.81
C ASP A 102 -15.57 -7.71 -4.20
N SER A 103 -14.72 -6.95 -3.48
CA SER A 103 -13.28 -6.87 -3.78
C SER A 103 -12.51 -7.92 -3.00
N HIS A 104 -11.73 -8.74 -3.71
CA HIS A 104 -10.93 -9.82 -3.15
C HIS A 104 -9.47 -9.43 -2.97
N TYR A 105 -8.87 -9.83 -1.86
CA TYR A 105 -7.45 -9.67 -1.59
C TYR A 105 -6.80 -11.05 -1.42
N PRO A 106 -5.57 -11.26 -1.92
CA PRO A 106 -4.66 -10.27 -2.48
C PRO A 106 -5.09 -9.70 -3.84
N ALA A 107 -4.82 -8.42 -4.07
CA ALA A 107 -5.20 -7.69 -5.28
C ALA A 107 -4.02 -6.92 -5.87
N LEU A 108 -3.77 -7.08 -7.17
CA LEU A 108 -2.80 -6.28 -7.91
C LEU A 108 -3.52 -5.18 -8.69
N TRP A 109 -3.18 -3.94 -8.41
CA TRP A 109 -3.67 -2.77 -9.13
C TRP A 109 -2.62 -2.26 -10.10
N SER A 110 -3.02 -2.05 -11.37
CA SER A 110 -2.22 -1.34 -12.37
C SER A 110 -2.92 -0.03 -12.71
N ALA A 111 -2.27 1.10 -12.44
CA ALA A 111 -2.81 2.42 -12.77
C ALA A 111 -2.99 2.54 -14.28
N GLN A 112 -4.21 2.84 -14.72
CA GLN A 112 -4.54 3.03 -16.13
C GLN A 112 -4.59 4.50 -16.49
N ALA A 113 -4.14 4.84 -17.71
CA ALA A 113 -4.26 6.19 -18.21
C ALA A 113 -5.76 6.57 -18.29
N ARG A 114 -6.19 7.54 -17.48
CA ARG A 114 -7.57 8.11 -17.42
C ARG A 114 -8.60 7.31 -16.61
N ALA A 115 -8.20 6.30 -15.86
CA ALA A 115 -9.09 5.71 -14.85
C ALA A 115 -9.38 6.72 -13.73
N ASN A 116 -10.59 6.67 -13.18
CA ASN A 116 -11.00 7.52 -12.07
C ASN A 116 -10.98 6.71 -10.77
N TYR A 117 -9.95 6.90 -9.96
CA TYR A 117 -9.77 6.26 -8.66
C TYR A 117 -10.30 7.11 -7.50
N LYS A 118 -11.14 8.13 -7.74
CA LYS A 118 -11.62 9.05 -6.69
C LYS A 118 -12.38 8.36 -5.56
N GLY A 119 -12.93 7.16 -5.79
CA GLY A 119 -13.53 6.35 -4.73
C GLY A 119 -12.53 6.04 -3.60
N PHE A 120 -11.25 5.86 -3.93
CA PHE A 120 -10.18 5.58 -2.98
C PHE A 120 -9.60 6.82 -2.30
N ASP A 121 -10.04 8.03 -2.65
CA ASP A 121 -9.48 9.31 -2.16
C ASP A 121 -10.17 9.85 -0.89
N ARG A 122 -11.03 9.05 -0.26
CA ARG A 122 -11.72 9.41 0.98
C ARG A 122 -11.10 8.64 2.14
N PHE A 123 -10.93 9.31 3.29
CA PHE A 123 -10.50 8.62 4.49
C PHE A 123 -11.50 7.53 4.87
N HIS A 124 -10.97 6.35 5.16
CA HIS A 124 -11.76 5.20 5.56
C HIS A 124 -10.98 4.30 6.50
N ILE A 125 -11.72 3.39 7.12
CA ILE A 125 -11.22 2.27 7.91
C ILE A 125 -11.87 0.97 7.42
N HIS A 126 -11.23 -0.16 7.71
CA HIS A 126 -11.68 -1.49 7.33
C HIS A 126 -11.91 -2.33 8.59
N ARG A 127 -13.16 -2.73 8.81
CA ARG A 127 -13.59 -3.50 9.98
C ARG A 127 -14.76 -4.43 9.69
N THR A 128 -14.94 -5.42 10.54
CA THR A 128 -16.18 -6.20 10.68
C THR A 128 -17.21 -5.49 11.56
N ASP A 129 -18.45 -5.97 11.53
CA ASP A 129 -19.55 -5.45 12.39
C ASP A 129 -19.27 -5.63 13.90
N ASP A 130 -18.47 -6.63 14.29
CA ASP A 130 -18.04 -6.87 15.67
C ASP A 130 -16.73 -6.11 16.03
N GLY A 131 -16.21 -5.29 15.12
CA GLY A 131 -15.13 -4.34 15.37
C GLY A 131 -13.71 -4.87 15.13
N ALA A 132 -13.54 -6.07 14.59
CA ALA A 132 -12.21 -6.57 14.22
C ALA A 132 -11.67 -5.84 12.98
N GLY A 133 -10.45 -5.32 13.08
CA GLY A 133 -9.74 -4.65 11.99
C GLY A 133 -9.05 -5.60 11.01
N VAL A 134 -8.42 -5.01 10.00
CA VAL A 134 -7.54 -5.71 9.05
C VAL A 134 -6.12 -5.13 9.06
N ASP A 135 -5.16 -5.95 8.67
CA ASP A 135 -3.78 -5.55 8.44
C ASP A 135 -3.49 -5.49 6.94
N VAL A 136 -2.80 -4.44 6.51
CA VAL A 136 -2.46 -4.24 5.10
C VAL A 136 -0.95 -4.27 4.91
N VAL A 137 -0.49 -5.05 3.94
CA VAL A 137 0.86 -4.95 3.36
C VAL A 137 0.72 -4.66 1.87
N LEU A 138 1.24 -3.51 1.45
CA LEU A 138 1.35 -3.10 0.06
C LEU A 138 2.76 -3.30 -0.45
N GLN A 139 2.89 -3.65 -1.72
CA GLN A 139 4.14 -3.60 -2.46
C GLN A 139 3.95 -2.68 -3.67
N VAL A 140 4.70 -1.58 -3.72
CA VAL A 140 4.79 -0.70 -4.90
C VAL A 140 5.91 -1.26 -5.77
N LEU A 141 5.52 -1.96 -6.83
CA LEU A 141 6.39 -2.81 -7.63
C LEU A 141 7.01 -2.08 -8.82
N SER A 142 6.31 -1.09 -9.37
CA SER A 142 6.82 -0.25 -10.45
C SER A 142 6.04 1.06 -10.56
N GLY A 143 6.60 2.04 -11.27
CA GLY A 143 5.97 3.32 -11.57
C GLY A 143 6.17 4.38 -10.50
N LYS A 144 5.29 5.37 -10.48
CA LYS A 144 5.42 6.57 -9.64
C LYS A 144 4.10 7.27 -9.40
N GLY A 145 4.03 8.05 -8.33
CA GLY A 145 2.89 8.91 -8.00
C GLY A 145 1.79 8.23 -7.20
N PHE A 146 2.04 7.03 -6.68
CA PHE A 146 1.18 6.44 -5.66
C PHE A 146 1.23 7.31 -4.40
N VAL A 147 0.07 7.62 -3.81
CA VAL A 147 0.01 8.47 -2.61
C VAL A 147 -0.75 7.76 -1.52
N MET A 148 -0.11 7.57 -0.38
CA MET A 148 -0.74 7.10 0.85
C MET A 148 -0.96 8.28 1.80
N ARG A 149 -2.15 8.40 2.38
CA ARG A 149 -2.45 9.40 3.42
C ARG A 149 -2.87 8.72 4.70
N HIS A 150 -2.50 9.31 5.82
CA HIS A 150 -2.93 8.90 7.15
C HIS A 150 -3.38 10.12 7.95
N LEU A 151 -4.36 9.90 8.81
CA LEU A 151 -4.71 10.83 9.87
C LEU A 151 -3.88 10.49 11.12
N LEU A 152 -3.07 11.43 11.57
CA LEU A 152 -2.31 11.32 12.82
C LEU A 152 -3.22 11.51 14.04
N PRO A 153 -2.79 11.08 15.26
CA PRO A 153 -3.60 11.21 16.48
C PRO A 153 -4.02 12.64 16.85
N ASP A 154 -3.31 13.64 16.36
CA ASP A 154 -3.59 15.08 16.53
C ASP A 154 -4.48 15.67 15.42
N ASN A 155 -5.09 14.82 14.59
CA ASN A 155 -5.92 15.16 13.42
C ASN A 155 -5.16 15.81 12.27
N ILE A 156 -3.84 15.70 12.25
CA ILE A 156 -3.04 16.17 11.14
C ILE A 156 -3.04 15.12 10.03
N VAL A 157 -3.25 15.57 8.79
CA VAL A 157 -3.11 14.73 7.60
C VAL A 157 -1.66 14.75 7.13
N ILE A 158 -1.08 13.56 7.03
CA ILE A 158 0.17 13.33 6.30
C ILE A 158 -0.14 12.68 4.96
N ALA A 159 0.66 13.02 3.95
CA ALA A 159 0.61 12.40 2.63
C ALA A 159 2.02 11.99 2.21
N CYS A 160 2.22 10.70 1.96
CA CYS A 160 3.45 10.12 1.45
C CYS A 160 3.26 9.78 -0.03
N ARG A 161 3.94 10.53 -0.90
CA ARG A 161 4.10 10.17 -2.32
C ARG A 161 5.24 9.17 -2.45
N ILE A 162 4.99 8.10 -3.17
CA ILE A 162 5.88 6.96 -3.36
C ILE A 162 6.13 6.75 -4.86
N ASP A 163 7.40 6.86 -5.23
CA ASP A 163 7.92 6.61 -6.56
C ASP A 163 8.98 5.50 -6.48
N CYS A 164 8.94 4.51 -7.39
CA CYS A 164 10.00 3.52 -7.49
C CYS A 164 11.31 4.21 -7.93
N PRO A 165 12.44 4.01 -7.23
CA PRO A 165 13.70 4.67 -7.57
C PRO A 165 14.23 4.25 -8.95
N SER A 166 14.04 2.98 -9.31
CA SER A 166 14.48 2.39 -10.57
C SER A 166 13.60 1.18 -10.91
N PRO A 167 13.72 0.59 -12.13
CA PRO A 167 13.03 -0.66 -12.46
C PRO A 167 13.44 -1.88 -11.61
N ALA A 168 14.54 -1.78 -10.86
CA ALA A 168 15.05 -2.84 -9.98
C ALA A 168 14.75 -2.58 -8.50
N GLU A 169 14.01 -1.51 -8.17
CA GLU A 169 13.75 -1.10 -6.80
C GLU A 169 12.29 -0.69 -6.63
N GLY A 170 11.67 -1.19 -5.56
CA GLY A 170 10.31 -0.85 -5.16
C GLY A 170 10.22 -0.51 -3.68
N TRP A 171 9.00 -0.57 -3.15
CA TRP A 171 8.73 -0.32 -1.74
C TRP A 171 7.76 -1.34 -1.16
N ILE A 172 8.03 -1.84 0.04
CA ILE A 172 7.04 -2.49 0.89
C ILE A 172 6.50 -1.45 1.86
N VAL A 173 5.19 -1.41 2.03
CA VAL A 173 4.50 -0.54 2.98
C VAL A 173 3.57 -1.39 3.81
N THR A 174 3.52 -1.17 5.13
CA THR A 174 2.48 -1.77 5.97
C THR A 174 1.79 -0.71 6.80
N TYR A 175 0.51 -0.91 7.07
CA TYR A 175 -0.29 -0.09 7.96
C TYR A 175 -1.50 -0.87 8.48
N SER A 176 -2.17 -0.31 9.48
CA SER A 176 -3.42 -0.84 10.03
C SER A 176 -4.61 -0.34 9.23
N GLY A 177 -5.41 -1.23 8.65
CA GLY A 177 -6.65 -0.87 7.94
C GLY A 177 -7.73 -0.32 8.88
N ASP A 178 -7.63 -0.62 10.17
CA ASP A 178 -8.49 -0.10 11.25
C ASP A 178 -8.27 1.41 11.54
N ARG A 179 -7.19 2.01 11.03
CA ARG A 179 -6.89 3.44 11.23
C ARG A 179 -7.23 4.26 9.98
N PRO A 180 -7.69 5.52 10.12
CA PRO A 180 -8.07 6.34 8.97
C PRO A 180 -6.92 6.48 7.96
N HIS A 181 -7.16 6.01 6.73
CA HIS A 181 -6.16 6.05 5.67
C HIS A 181 -6.79 6.28 4.28
N VAL A 182 -5.93 6.58 3.31
CA VAL A 182 -6.24 6.74 1.88
C VAL A 182 -5.09 6.14 1.08
N CYS A 183 -5.38 5.31 0.09
CA CYS A 183 -4.39 4.76 -0.83
C CYS A 183 -4.79 5.14 -2.27
N SER A 184 -4.16 6.19 -2.80
CA SER A 184 -4.57 6.84 -4.03
C SER A 184 -3.68 6.46 -5.21
N LEU A 185 -4.33 5.99 -6.28
CA LEU A 185 -3.73 5.81 -7.61
C LEU A 185 -4.08 6.96 -8.57
N ASN A 186 -4.86 7.96 -8.16
CA ASN A 186 -5.29 9.06 -9.03
C ASN A 186 -4.14 9.96 -9.49
N SER A 187 -3.09 10.07 -8.68
CA SER A 187 -1.86 10.81 -9.01
C SER A 187 -0.76 9.94 -9.59
N ALA A 188 -1.02 8.64 -9.77
CA ALA A 188 -0.04 7.69 -10.26
C ALA A 188 0.04 7.74 -11.79
N ASP A 189 1.26 7.58 -12.31
CA ASP A 189 1.49 7.41 -13.74
C ASP A 189 0.90 6.09 -14.21
N ALA A 190 0.44 6.06 -15.46
CA ALA A 190 -0.01 4.81 -16.08
C ALA A 190 1.09 3.74 -16.04
N GLY A 191 0.71 2.50 -15.72
CA GLY A 191 1.63 1.39 -15.51
C GLY A 191 2.20 1.27 -14.09
N THR A 192 1.86 2.18 -13.16
CA THR A 192 2.20 2.04 -11.74
C THR A 192 1.49 0.82 -11.16
N LYS A 193 2.25 -0.10 -10.55
CA LYS A 193 1.73 -1.37 -10.04
C LYS A 193 1.85 -1.47 -8.53
N VAL A 194 0.72 -1.72 -7.87
CA VAL A 194 0.63 -1.85 -6.42
C VAL A 194 -0.09 -3.15 -6.07
N LEU A 195 0.62 -4.06 -5.42
CA LEU A 195 0.06 -5.31 -4.89
C LEU A 195 -0.36 -5.09 -3.44
N ALA A 196 -1.62 -5.35 -3.12
CA ALA A 196 -2.17 -5.31 -1.77
C ALA A 196 -2.42 -6.73 -1.24
N GLN A 197 -1.85 -7.06 -0.09
CA GLN A 197 -2.19 -8.23 0.71
C GLN A 197 -2.85 -7.75 2.00
N ILE A 198 -4.17 -7.95 2.10
CA ILE A 198 -4.97 -7.59 3.28
C ILE A 198 -5.33 -8.87 4.02
N ILE A 199 -4.95 -8.95 5.30
CA ILE A 199 -5.18 -10.12 6.16
C ILE A 199 -6.02 -9.73 7.37
N GLY A 200 -6.70 -10.70 7.97
CA GLY A 200 -7.60 -10.48 9.11
C GLY A 200 -8.85 -11.34 9.02
N PRO A 201 -10.05 -10.82 9.31
CA PRO A 201 -11.31 -11.51 9.08
C PRO A 201 -11.50 -11.87 7.60
N GLU A 202 -12.15 -13.00 7.31
CA GLU A 202 -12.43 -13.43 5.92
C GLU A 202 -13.27 -12.40 5.15
N LYS A 203 -14.16 -11.69 5.86
CA LYS A 203 -15.04 -10.67 5.30
C LYS A 203 -14.99 -9.43 6.18
N TRP A 204 -14.95 -8.26 5.58
CA TRP A 204 -14.92 -6.97 6.26
C TRP A 204 -15.53 -5.90 5.37
N SER A 205 -15.82 -4.73 5.93
CA SER A 205 -16.46 -3.61 5.23
C SER A 205 -15.65 -2.34 5.38
N THR A 206 -15.88 -1.39 4.48
CA THR A 206 -15.29 -0.05 4.52
C THR A 206 -16.23 0.92 5.22
N GLU A 207 -15.72 1.60 6.25
CA GLU A 207 -16.39 2.71 6.90
C GLU A 207 -15.65 4.01 6.54
N TYR A 208 -16.37 4.95 5.92
CA TYR A 208 -15.81 6.27 5.61
C TYR A 208 -15.80 7.15 6.85
N VAL A 209 -14.68 7.81 7.10
CA VAL A 209 -14.44 8.63 8.30
C VAL A 209 -13.93 10.02 7.90
N GLY A 210 -14.26 11.03 8.70
CA GLY A 210 -14.04 12.45 8.40
C GLY A 210 -15.26 13.11 7.76
#